data_AF-A0A5B8J7M3-F1
#
_entry.id   AF-A0A5B8J7M3-F1
#
_cell.length_a   1.000
_cell.length_b   1.000
_cell.length_c   1.000
_cell.angle_alpha   90.00
_cell.angle_beta   90.00
_cell.angle_gamma   90.00
#
_symmetry.space_group_name_H-M   'P 1'
#
loop_
_entity.id
_entity.type
_entity.pdbx_description
1 polymer ?
#
loop_
_entity_poly.entity_id
_entity_poly.type
_entity_poly.pdbx_seq_one_letter_code
_entity_poly.pdbx_strand_id
1 'polypeptide(L)'
;MNKIKYLLSTSLLVLPALSVVSCGRVENSTEKTKQDDDFRSDEIKSIAESIWTEKVLLDLYSEGNNEIKKLSDYLDNKESKFYKEALLAFDIYASNNLSKDANFFVKMYSEWNKKGWLTAEEQKVLAPFNIPTVKPGAEVFELIYKNGKTEINKTINNSLLTLKYFSINNEEELKKLDSNFETNKAKYDLNYYNLISYIIDSKPYQVWEYEETNTSNIFVTRNKILNTTNDFKELLADKYDLNYRVSENEMLLPNRKYLTEFGGYKGIVVNNASKYNLDYTFSKLIAKNKDAVVDGFYSNNADKKIVSVNNEGKLSTSISLYDEESKKLKAAYVVQIIPTVKEIEKVEDDKTKVEKILSFDESIFKDKLTELMIMLSFSDTSITTKAISSFKKIGYRLEPIYEILKETLKGSDFI
;
A
#
# COMPACT_ATOMS: atom_id res chain seq x y z
N MET A 1 0.26 31.14 5.41
CA MET A 1 -0.42 29.82 5.36
C MET A 1 -1.50 29.86 4.31
N ASN A 2 -1.24 29.28 3.15
CA ASN A 2 -2.19 29.28 2.04
C ASN A 2 -3.23 28.20 2.28
N LYS A 3 -4.51 28.57 2.42
CA LYS A 3 -5.62 27.63 2.22
C LYS A 3 -5.57 27.26 0.74
N ILE A 4 -5.07 26.08 0.40
CA ILE A 4 -4.99 25.66 -0.99
C ILE A 4 -6.39 25.21 -1.41
N LYS A 5 -7.03 26.06 -2.21
CA LYS A 5 -8.40 25.90 -2.69
C LYS A 5 -8.36 25.52 -4.15
N TYR A 6 -8.97 24.39 -4.52
CA TYR A 6 -9.00 23.96 -5.91
C TYR A 6 -10.41 24.06 -6.50
N LEU A 7 -10.49 24.71 -7.64
CA LEU A 7 -11.72 24.89 -8.43
C LEU A 7 -12.06 23.62 -9.23
N LEU A 8 -13.27 23.07 -9.06
CA LEU A 8 -13.81 22.01 -9.94
C LEU A 8 -14.23 22.61 -11.30
N SER A 9 -13.31 22.73 -12.26
CA SER A 9 -13.69 23.05 -13.64
C SER A 9 -14.02 21.78 -14.42
N THR A 10 -15.13 21.81 -15.16
CA THR A 10 -15.81 20.73 -15.91
C THR A 10 -15.01 20.04 -17.03
N SER A 11 -13.74 20.35 -17.22
CA SER A 11 -12.92 19.87 -18.34
C SER A 11 -12.47 18.40 -18.26
N LEU A 12 -12.86 17.66 -17.21
CA LEU A 12 -12.56 16.23 -17.03
C LEU A 12 -13.76 15.29 -17.20
N LEU A 13 -14.97 15.83 -17.38
CA LEU A 13 -16.12 15.03 -17.79
C LEU A 13 -16.16 15.05 -19.32
N VAL A 14 -15.69 13.97 -19.96
CA VAL A 14 -16.04 13.71 -21.37
C VAL A 14 -17.50 13.26 -21.40
N LEU A 15 -18.40 14.20 -21.11
CA LEU A 15 -19.79 14.11 -21.54
C LEU A 15 -19.84 14.69 -22.97
N PRO A 16 -20.66 14.11 -23.86
CA PRO A 16 -20.77 14.60 -25.24
C PRO A 16 -21.14 16.07 -25.22
N ALA A 17 -20.26 16.90 -25.79
CA ALA A 17 -20.41 18.34 -25.84
C ALA A 17 -21.70 18.73 -26.57
N LEU A 18 -22.65 19.28 -25.84
CA LEU A 18 -23.74 20.06 -26.42
C LEU A 18 -23.54 21.50 -25.96
N SER A 19 -22.93 22.27 -26.86
CA SER A 19 -22.86 23.72 -26.79
C SER A 19 -24.27 24.31 -26.78
N VAL A 20 -24.64 25.04 -25.74
CA VAL A 20 -25.76 25.99 -25.81
C VAL A 20 -25.35 27.34 -25.24
N VAL A 21 -25.65 28.34 -26.05
CA VAL A 21 -25.40 29.77 -25.94
C VAL A 21 -25.84 30.34 -24.59
N SER A 22 -24.93 31.11 -23.97
CA SER A 22 -25.22 31.95 -22.80
C SER A 22 -26.09 33.14 -23.20
N CYS A 23 -27.34 33.18 -22.72
CA CYS A 23 -28.08 34.40 -22.38
C CYS A 23 -29.26 34.08 -21.43
N GLY A 24 -29.02 34.20 -20.12
CA GLY A 24 -29.99 34.76 -19.16
C GLY A 24 -31.34 34.07 -18.89
N ARG A 25 -31.57 32.81 -19.27
CA ARG A 25 -32.78 32.06 -18.85
C ARG A 25 -32.41 30.77 -18.12
N VAL A 26 -33.05 30.55 -16.97
CA VAL A 26 -33.07 29.23 -16.33
C VAL A 26 -33.98 28.35 -17.17
N GLU A 27 -33.44 27.74 -18.22
CA GLU A 27 -34.15 26.70 -18.97
C GLU A 27 -34.09 25.39 -18.20
N ASN A 28 -35.25 24.84 -17.84
CA ASN A 28 -35.40 23.44 -17.48
C ASN A 28 -35.56 22.64 -18.79
N SER A 29 -34.46 22.50 -19.54
CA SER A 29 -34.41 21.63 -20.71
C SER A 29 -34.27 20.17 -20.27
N THR A 30 -34.68 19.23 -21.12
CA THR A 30 -34.49 17.79 -20.89
C THR A 30 -33.01 17.45 -20.67
N GLU A 31 -32.13 18.19 -21.34
CA GLU A 31 -30.68 18.07 -21.25
C GLU A 31 -30.16 18.54 -19.89
N LYS A 32 -30.71 19.64 -19.35
CA LYS A 32 -30.38 20.09 -17.99
C LYS A 32 -30.90 19.12 -16.95
N THR A 33 -32.11 18.59 -17.09
CA THR A 33 -32.64 17.56 -16.18
C THR A 33 -31.78 16.30 -16.21
N LYS A 34 -31.33 15.86 -17.39
CA LYS A 34 -30.43 14.71 -17.53
C LYS A 34 -29.06 14.98 -16.91
N GLN A 35 -28.51 16.17 -17.14
CA GLN A 35 -27.28 16.61 -16.48
C GLN A 35 -27.43 16.69 -14.95
N ASP A 36 -28.55 17.19 -14.46
CA ASP A 36 -28.87 17.31 -13.03
C ASP A 36 -29.06 15.92 -12.38
N ASP A 37 -29.67 14.97 -13.11
CA ASP A 37 -29.83 13.58 -12.68
C ASP A 37 -28.47 12.84 -12.67
N ASP A 38 -27.64 13.04 -13.70
CA ASP A 38 -26.26 12.55 -13.74
C ASP A 38 -25.45 13.13 -12.56
N PHE A 39 -25.68 14.42 -12.23
CA PHE A 39 -25.06 15.11 -11.09
C PHE A 39 -25.58 14.70 -9.71
N ARG A 40 -26.66 13.91 -9.62
CA ARG A 40 -27.23 13.41 -8.35
C ARG A 40 -26.85 11.95 -8.06
N SER A 41 -26.09 11.32 -8.94
CA SER A 41 -25.66 9.92 -8.78
C SER A 41 -24.52 9.76 -7.75
N ASP A 42 -24.41 8.59 -7.14
CA ASP A 42 -23.26 8.24 -6.28
C ASP A 42 -21.92 8.23 -7.06
N GLU A 43 -21.98 8.12 -8.39
CA GLU A 43 -20.85 8.24 -9.30
C GLU A 43 -20.14 9.59 -9.17
N ILE A 44 -20.88 10.66 -8.87
CA ILE A 44 -20.33 12.01 -8.65
C ILE A 44 -19.45 12.09 -7.42
N LYS A 45 -19.74 11.32 -6.35
CA LYS A 45 -18.86 11.26 -5.18
C LYS A 45 -17.52 10.61 -5.55
N SER A 46 -17.56 9.52 -6.31
CA SER A 46 -16.37 8.83 -6.80
C SER A 46 -15.54 9.71 -7.74
N ILE A 47 -16.19 10.46 -8.62
CA ILE A 47 -15.53 11.43 -9.52
C ILE A 47 -14.92 12.58 -8.72
N ALA A 48 -15.66 13.16 -7.77
CA ALA A 48 -15.16 14.23 -6.92
C ALA A 48 -13.96 13.78 -6.08
N GLU A 49 -14.01 12.58 -5.49
CA GLU A 49 -12.88 11.99 -4.77
C GLU A 49 -11.67 11.82 -5.70
N SER A 50 -11.87 11.30 -6.91
CA SER A 50 -10.77 11.11 -7.87
C SER A 50 -10.13 12.44 -8.28
N ILE A 51 -10.93 13.47 -8.54
CA ILE A 51 -10.44 14.82 -8.87
C ILE A 51 -9.71 15.45 -7.66
N TRP A 52 -10.25 15.29 -6.46
CA TRP A 52 -9.60 15.78 -5.24
C TRP A 52 -8.25 15.11 -5.05
N THR A 53 -8.19 13.77 -5.13
CA THR A 53 -6.95 13.00 -4.98
C THR A 53 -5.92 13.44 -6.02
N GLU A 54 -6.32 13.59 -7.29
CA GLU A 54 -5.42 14.06 -8.35
C GLU A 54 -4.81 15.43 -8.01
N LYS A 55 -5.64 16.37 -7.52
CA LYS A 55 -5.19 17.73 -7.16
C LYS A 55 -4.28 17.77 -5.94
N VAL A 56 -4.60 16.97 -4.91
CA VAL A 56 -3.75 16.86 -3.73
C VAL A 56 -2.38 16.33 -4.14
N LEU A 57 -2.34 15.26 -4.93
CA LEU A 57 -1.08 14.72 -5.41
C LEU A 57 -0.34 15.69 -6.34
N LEU A 58 -1.03 16.39 -7.24
CA LEU A 58 -0.40 17.41 -8.09
C LEU A 58 0.37 18.43 -7.26
N ASP A 59 -0.23 18.91 -6.17
CA ASP A 59 0.40 19.86 -5.25
C ASP A 59 1.58 19.24 -4.52
N LEU A 60 1.42 18.03 -3.97
CA LEU A 60 2.47 17.31 -3.24
C LEU A 60 3.66 16.88 -4.11
N TYR A 61 3.47 16.76 -5.43
CA TYR A 61 4.53 16.44 -6.39
C TYR A 61 5.00 17.64 -7.21
N SER A 62 4.40 18.83 -7.01
CA SER A 62 4.60 19.97 -7.90
C SER A 62 6.05 20.45 -8.03
N GLU A 63 6.94 20.16 -7.07
CA GLU A 63 8.38 20.55 -7.09
C GLU A 63 8.66 22.00 -7.58
N GLY A 64 7.68 22.91 -7.46
CA GLY A 64 7.75 24.29 -7.95
C GLY A 64 7.48 24.48 -9.47
N ASN A 65 7.12 23.44 -10.21
CA ASN A 65 6.74 23.52 -11.62
C ASN A 65 5.22 23.73 -11.79
N ASN A 66 4.84 24.97 -12.10
CA ASN A 66 3.44 25.38 -12.30
C ASN A 66 2.88 25.01 -13.69
N GLU A 67 3.66 24.41 -14.59
CA GLU A 67 3.21 24.08 -15.95
C GLU A 67 2.41 22.78 -16.01
N ILE A 68 2.58 21.89 -15.04
CA ILE A 68 1.91 20.59 -15.01
C ILE A 68 0.50 20.74 -14.46
N LYS A 69 -0.49 20.39 -15.30
CA LYS A 69 -1.92 20.57 -14.99
C LYS A 69 -2.63 19.26 -14.66
N LYS A 70 -2.06 18.12 -15.02
CA LYS A 70 -2.61 16.78 -14.76
C LYS A 70 -1.51 15.83 -14.32
N LEU A 71 -1.84 14.85 -13.47
CA LEU A 71 -0.85 13.87 -13.03
C LEU A 71 -0.32 13.02 -14.19
N SER A 72 -1.15 12.78 -15.21
CA SER A 72 -0.76 12.05 -16.41
C SER A 72 0.41 12.69 -17.15
N ASP A 73 0.60 14.00 -17.02
CA ASP A 73 1.65 14.74 -17.73
C ASP A 73 3.04 14.44 -17.11
N TYR A 74 3.09 14.05 -15.82
CA TYR A 74 4.32 13.56 -15.20
C TYR A 74 4.80 12.23 -15.80
N LEU A 75 3.92 11.46 -16.46
CA LEU A 75 4.32 10.20 -17.07
C LEU A 75 5.27 10.39 -18.26
N ASP A 76 5.29 11.59 -18.86
CA ASP A 76 6.20 11.89 -19.96
C ASP A 76 7.63 12.21 -19.47
N ASN A 77 7.81 12.46 -18.17
CA ASN A 77 9.11 12.63 -17.52
C ASN A 77 9.45 11.44 -16.61
N LYS A 78 10.19 10.48 -17.16
CA LYS A 78 10.61 9.25 -16.46
C LYS A 78 11.53 9.47 -15.27
N GLU A 79 12.17 10.64 -15.19
CA GLU A 79 13.03 10.98 -14.07
C GLU A 79 12.27 11.58 -12.89
N SER A 80 11.02 12.00 -13.09
CA SER A 80 10.20 12.61 -12.06
C SER A 80 9.95 11.67 -10.88
N LYS A 81 9.90 12.23 -9.68
CA LYS A 81 9.57 11.48 -8.46
C LYS A 81 8.18 10.84 -8.57
N PHE A 82 7.22 11.56 -9.17
CA PHE A 82 5.89 11.02 -9.43
C PHE A 82 5.95 9.76 -10.29
N TYR A 83 6.62 9.79 -11.46
CA TYR A 83 6.68 8.63 -12.34
C TYR A 83 7.31 7.41 -11.64
N LYS A 84 8.43 7.61 -10.95
CA LYS A 84 9.15 6.54 -10.26
C LYS A 84 8.29 5.90 -9.17
N GLU A 85 7.63 6.71 -8.34
CA GLU A 85 6.75 6.22 -7.27
C GLU A 85 5.47 5.58 -7.84
N ALA A 86 4.89 6.14 -8.91
CA ALA A 86 3.69 5.61 -9.56
C ALA A 86 3.93 4.26 -10.24
N LEU A 87 5.05 4.12 -10.96
CA LEU A 87 5.46 2.86 -11.58
C LEU A 87 5.77 1.80 -10.52
N LEU A 88 6.44 2.17 -9.42
CA LEU A 88 6.68 1.26 -8.29
C LEU A 88 5.37 0.79 -7.66
N ALA A 89 4.42 1.70 -7.44
CA ALA A 89 3.09 1.35 -6.95
C ALA A 89 2.35 0.41 -7.89
N PHE A 90 2.46 0.63 -9.20
CA PHE A 90 1.91 -0.27 -10.21
C PHE A 90 2.57 -1.65 -10.19
N ASP A 91 3.90 -1.70 -10.09
CA ASP A 91 4.63 -2.95 -10.03
C ASP A 91 4.25 -3.80 -8.81
N ILE A 92 4.10 -3.16 -7.65
CA ILE A 92 3.65 -3.83 -6.42
C ILE A 92 2.19 -4.28 -6.57
N TYR A 93 1.31 -3.43 -7.11
CA TYR A 93 -0.08 -3.78 -7.40
C TYR A 93 -0.17 -4.99 -8.33
N ALA A 94 0.58 -4.98 -9.43
CA ALA A 94 0.58 -6.04 -10.43
C ALA A 94 1.07 -7.36 -9.83
N SER A 95 2.17 -7.30 -9.07
CA SER A 95 2.78 -8.49 -8.46
C SER A 95 1.88 -9.09 -7.37
N ASN A 96 1.32 -8.25 -6.48
CA ASN A 96 0.39 -8.68 -5.44
C ASN A 96 -0.86 -9.35 -6.04
N ASN A 97 -1.41 -8.83 -7.14
CA ASN A 97 -2.57 -9.44 -7.78
C ASN A 97 -2.22 -10.73 -8.52
N LEU A 98 -1.10 -10.78 -9.25
CA LEU A 98 -0.64 -12.00 -9.92
C LEU A 98 -0.28 -13.12 -8.94
N SER A 99 0.23 -12.78 -7.75
CA SER A 99 0.50 -13.74 -6.67
C SER A 99 -0.78 -14.37 -6.07
N LYS A 100 -1.95 -13.80 -6.35
CA LYS A 100 -3.26 -14.30 -5.90
C LYS A 100 -4.03 -14.96 -7.04
N ASP A 101 -3.88 -14.46 -8.25
CA ASP A 101 -4.53 -14.96 -9.46
C ASP A 101 -3.61 -14.80 -10.68
N ALA A 102 -3.04 -15.90 -11.15
CA ALA A 102 -2.19 -15.91 -12.34
C ALA A 102 -2.89 -15.37 -13.60
N ASN A 103 -4.22 -15.38 -13.65
CA ASN A 103 -5.00 -14.88 -14.79
C ASN A 103 -5.50 -13.44 -14.59
N PHE A 104 -5.04 -12.73 -13.57
CA PHE A 104 -5.56 -11.43 -13.18
C PHE A 104 -5.63 -10.43 -14.35
N PHE A 105 -4.50 -10.16 -15.03
CA PHE A 105 -4.47 -9.23 -16.15
C PHE A 105 -5.20 -9.76 -17.39
N VAL A 106 -5.19 -11.07 -17.64
CA VAL A 106 -5.97 -11.69 -18.73
C VAL A 106 -7.46 -11.43 -18.55
N LYS A 107 -7.98 -11.62 -17.32
CA LYS A 107 -9.38 -11.34 -16.99
C LYS A 107 -9.69 -9.86 -17.13
N MET A 108 -8.82 -9.00 -16.60
CA MET A 108 -8.96 -7.55 -16.64
C MET A 108 -9.00 -7.01 -18.07
N TYR A 109 -8.05 -7.39 -18.93
CA TYR A 109 -8.01 -6.95 -20.33
C TYR A 109 -9.19 -7.49 -21.14
N SER A 110 -9.61 -8.74 -20.88
CA SER A 110 -10.81 -9.31 -21.49
C SER A 110 -12.06 -8.52 -21.12
N GLU A 111 -12.20 -8.13 -19.86
CA GLU A 111 -13.32 -7.32 -19.38
C GLU A 111 -13.33 -5.94 -20.04
N TRP A 112 -12.20 -5.23 -20.07
CA TRP A 112 -12.09 -3.92 -20.70
C TRP A 112 -12.39 -3.97 -22.20
N ASN A 113 -11.95 -5.03 -22.88
CA ASN A 113 -12.26 -5.24 -24.30
C ASN A 113 -13.76 -5.48 -24.51
N LYS A 114 -14.41 -6.32 -23.69
CA LYS A 114 -15.87 -6.55 -23.74
C LYS A 114 -16.67 -5.27 -23.52
N LYS A 115 -16.17 -4.37 -22.67
CA LYS A 115 -16.79 -3.07 -22.38
C LYS A 115 -16.46 -2.00 -23.44
N GLY A 116 -15.64 -2.30 -24.45
CA GLY A 116 -15.22 -1.33 -25.46
C GLY A 116 -14.38 -0.18 -24.91
N TRP A 117 -13.64 -0.42 -23.81
CA TRP A 117 -12.80 0.59 -23.17
C TRP A 117 -11.43 0.76 -23.83
N LEU A 118 -11.06 -0.17 -24.70
CA LEU A 118 -9.76 -0.23 -25.38
C LEU A 118 -9.92 -0.06 -26.89
N THR A 119 -9.11 0.82 -27.48
CA THR A 119 -8.98 0.96 -28.94
C THR A 119 -8.24 -0.23 -29.56
N ALA A 120 -8.27 -0.35 -30.89
CA ALA A 120 -7.55 -1.41 -31.60
C ALA A 120 -6.03 -1.28 -31.42
N GLU A 121 -5.52 -0.05 -31.34
CA GLU A 121 -4.12 0.27 -31.09
C GLU A 121 -3.73 -0.12 -29.66
N GLU A 122 -4.55 0.23 -28.66
CA GLU A 122 -4.30 -0.13 -27.27
C GLU A 122 -4.29 -1.65 -27.07
N GLN A 123 -5.20 -2.37 -27.73
CA GLN A 123 -5.24 -3.83 -27.70
C GLN A 123 -3.95 -4.47 -28.24
N LYS A 124 -3.31 -3.87 -29.25
CA LYS A 124 -2.02 -4.36 -29.77
C LYS A 124 -0.90 -4.19 -28.76
N VAL A 125 -0.88 -3.10 -28.00
CA VAL A 125 0.11 -2.86 -26.93
C VAL A 125 -0.10 -3.86 -25.78
N LEU A 126 -1.35 -4.20 -25.46
CA LEU A 126 -1.68 -5.14 -24.39
C LEU A 126 -1.49 -6.62 -24.78
N ALA A 127 -1.61 -6.97 -26.06
CA ALA A 127 -1.62 -8.36 -26.54
C ALA A 127 -0.42 -9.21 -26.05
N PRO A 128 0.83 -8.73 -26.05
CA PRO A 128 1.97 -9.50 -25.54
C PRO A 128 1.88 -9.85 -24.05
N PHE A 129 1.10 -9.08 -23.28
CA PHE A 129 0.92 -9.24 -21.84
C PHE A 129 -0.37 -9.98 -21.48
N ASN A 130 -1.17 -10.38 -22.49
CA ASN A 130 -2.38 -11.18 -22.30
C ASN A 130 -2.06 -12.68 -22.14
N ILE A 131 -1.13 -12.98 -21.23
CA ILE A 131 -0.62 -14.32 -20.93
C ILE A 131 -0.67 -14.48 -19.41
N PRO A 132 -1.11 -15.63 -18.87
CA PRO A 132 -1.10 -15.87 -17.43
C PRO A 132 0.30 -15.64 -16.84
N THR A 133 0.36 -15.14 -15.61
CA THR A 133 1.59 -14.83 -14.84
C THR A 133 2.47 -13.70 -15.37
N VAL A 134 2.21 -13.18 -16.58
CA VAL A 134 3.04 -12.12 -17.16
C VAL A 134 2.68 -10.77 -16.54
N LYS A 135 3.67 -10.14 -15.90
CA LYS A 135 3.57 -8.79 -15.36
C LYS A 135 3.65 -7.75 -16.49
N PRO A 136 2.72 -6.78 -16.57
CA PRO A 136 2.82 -5.70 -17.55
C PRO A 136 4.04 -4.80 -17.32
N GLY A 137 4.63 -4.30 -18.41
CA GLY A 137 5.75 -3.35 -18.36
C GLY A 137 5.30 -1.89 -18.24
N ALA A 138 6.28 -0.98 -18.17
CA ALA A 138 6.05 0.46 -18.02
C ALA A 138 5.19 1.07 -19.14
N GLU A 139 5.36 0.65 -20.40
CA GLU A 139 4.54 1.13 -21.52
C GLU A 139 3.05 0.80 -21.34
N VAL A 140 2.75 -0.42 -20.85
CA VAL A 140 1.38 -0.82 -20.54
C VAL A 140 0.83 -0.02 -19.37
N PHE A 141 1.64 0.19 -18.33
CA PHE A 141 1.27 1.03 -17.20
C PHE A 141 0.88 2.45 -17.65
N GLU A 142 1.72 3.10 -18.45
CA GLU A 142 1.46 4.45 -18.96
C GLU A 142 0.15 4.52 -19.74
N LEU A 143 -0.11 3.53 -20.60
CA LEU A 143 -1.34 3.41 -21.38
C LEU A 143 -2.58 3.27 -20.49
N ILE A 144 -2.59 2.28 -19.60
CA ILE A 144 -3.78 1.99 -18.78
C ILE A 144 -4.00 3.07 -17.72
N TYR A 145 -2.94 3.69 -17.19
CA TYR A 145 -3.05 4.82 -16.28
C TYR A 145 -3.67 6.04 -16.97
N LYS A 146 -3.25 6.37 -18.20
CA LYS A 146 -3.83 7.49 -18.97
C LYS A 146 -5.29 7.22 -19.35
N ASN A 147 -5.69 5.96 -19.49
CA ASN A 147 -7.07 5.58 -19.76
C ASN A 147 -7.92 5.55 -18.47
N GLY A 148 -8.60 6.66 -18.19
CA GLY A 148 -9.42 6.82 -16.97
C GLY A 148 -10.57 5.82 -16.80
N LYS A 149 -10.95 5.05 -17.84
CA LYS A 149 -11.98 4.00 -17.73
C LYS A 149 -11.46 2.73 -17.04
N THR A 150 -10.15 2.53 -16.98
CA THR A 150 -9.53 1.32 -16.40
C THR A 150 -9.49 1.36 -14.87
N GLU A 151 -9.67 2.54 -14.26
CA GLU A 151 -9.52 2.82 -12.82
C GLU A 151 -8.12 2.53 -12.25
N ILE A 152 -7.14 2.20 -13.09
CA ILE A 152 -5.76 1.98 -12.65
C ILE A 152 -5.17 3.26 -12.06
N ASN A 153 -5.43 4.42 -12.68
CA ASN A 153 -5.01 5.71 -12.14
C ASN A 153 -5.55 5.95 -10.72
N LYS A 154 -6.82 5.66 -10.47
CA LYS A 154 -7.45 5.82 -9.14
C LYS A 154 -6.77 4.91 -8.11
N THR A 155 -6.53 3.66 -8.48
CA THR A 155 -5.85 2.68 -7.61
C THR A 155 -4.44 3.13 -7.25
N ILE A 156 -3.65 3.54 -8.24
CA ILE A 156 -2.28 4.00 -8.05
C ILE A 156 -2.23 5.31 -7.27
N ASN A 157 -3.09 6.28 -7.60
CA ASN A 157 -3.15 7.56 -6.89
C ASN A 157 -3.53 7.41 -5.42
N ASN A 158 -4.45 6.50 -5.09
CA ASN A 158 -4.78 6.20 -3.70
C ASN A 158 -3.59 5.61 -2.92
N SER A 159 -2.79 4.77 -3.58
CA SER A 159 -1.55 4.25 -3.02
C SER A 159 -0.52 5.36 -2.78
N LEU A 160 -0.33 6.26 -3.77
CA LEU A 160 0.56 7.42 -3.64
C LEU A 160 0.11 8.40 -2.57
N LEU A 161 -1.20 8.60 -2.42
CA LEU A 161 -1.75 9.44 -1.36
C LEU A 161 -1.42 8.85 0.02
N THR A 162 -1.53 7.54 0.16
CA THR A 162 -1.12 6.81 1.37
C THR A 162 0.38 6.97 1.65
N LEU A 163 1.21 6.83 0.62
CA LEU A 163 2.66 7.06 0.71
C LEU A 163 2.96 8.49 1.21
N LYS A 164 2.29 9.51 0.65
CA LYS A 164 2.46 10.90 1.10
C LYS A 164 1.98 11.12 2.53
N TYR A 165 0.86 10.51 2.93
CA TYR A 165 0.38 10.57 4.31
C TYR A 165 1.41 10.03 5.31
N PHE A 166 2.06 8.90 5.00
CA PHE A 166 3.11 8.36 5.84
C PHE A 166 4.39 9.21 5.87
N SER A 167 4.59 10.04 4.85
CA SER A 167 5.73 10.94 4.72
C SER A 167 5.50 12.33 5.35
N ILE A 168 4.31 12.61 5.91
CA ILE A 168 4.06 13.86 6.63
C ILE A 168 4.94 13.87 7.88
N ASN A 169 5.83 14.86 7.96
CA ASN A 169 6.78 15.02 9.07
C ASN A 169 6.75 16.42 9.72
N ASN A 170 5.86 17.30 9.25
CA ASN A 170 5.70 18.64 9.81
C ASN A 170 4.91 18.57 11.14
N GLU A 171 5.47 19.11 12.23
CA GLU A 171 4.86 19.07 13.56
C GLU A 171 3.47 19.74 13.62
N GLU A 172 3.26 20.86 12.94
CA GLU A 172 1.95 21.54 12.93
C GLU A 172 0.88 20.71 12.20
N GLU A 173 1.26 20.02 11.13
CA GLU A 173 0.37 19.12 10.41
C GLU A 173 0.07 17.88 11.27
N LEU A 174 1.10 17.22 11.81
CA LEU A 174 0.95 16.04 12.65
C LEU A 174 0.07 16.30 13.88
N LYS A 175 0.19 17.48 14.50
CA LYS A 175 -0.66 17.91 15.61
C LYS A 175 -2.14 18.03 15.24
N LYS A 176 -2.48 18.33 13.98
CA LYS A 176 -3.87 18.31 13.48
C LYS A 176 -4.38 16.90 13.21
N LEU A 177 -3.47 15.97 12.92
CA LEU A 177 -3.80 14.60 12.52
C LEU A 177 -4.03 13.67 13.71
N ASP A 178 -3.20 13.80 14.75
CA ASP A 178 -3.23 12.96 15.95
C ASP A 178 -3.54 13.78 17.22
N SER A 179 -4.67 13.50 17.86
CA SER A 179 -5.04 14.12 19.13
C SER A 179 -4.06 13.81 20.27
N ASN A 180 -3.32 12.70 20.17
CA ASN A 180 -2.31 12.27 21.15
C ASN A 180 -0.89 12.70 20.76
N PHE A 181 -0.74 13.61 19.78
CA PHE A 181 0.56 14.02 19.25
C PHE A 181 1.56 14.42 20.34
N GLU A 182 1.16 15.23 21.32
CA GLU A 182 2.07 15.68 22.38
C GLU A 182 2.63 14.54 23.24
N THR A 183 1.88 13.44 23.41
CA THR A 183 2.34 12.25 24.14
C THR A 183 3.21 11.36 23.27
N ASN A 184 2.87 11.26 21.99
CA ASN A 184 3.50 10.34 21.04
C ASN A 184 4.76 10.92 20.39
N LYS A 185 4.90 12.25 20.30
CA LYS A 185 6.11 12.90 19.77
C LYS A 185 7.36 12.65 20.61
N ALA A 186 7.18 12.32 21.90
CA ALA A 186 8.26 11.87 22.77
C ALA A 186 8.62 10.38 22.59
N LYS A 187 7.84 9.65 21.78
CA LYS A 187 8.00 8.20 21.55
C LYS A 187 8.40 7.88 20.12
N TYR A 188 8.02 8.69 19.14
CA TYR A 188 8.15 8.39 17.72
C TYR A 188 8.97 9.46 17.01
N ASP A 189 9.78 9.03 16.05
CA ASP A 189 10.45 9.93 15.09
C ASP A 189 9.43 10.64 14.21
N LEU A 190 9.63 11.94 13.98
CA LEU A 190 8.74 12.76 13.16
C LEU A 190 8.82 12.39 11.68
N ASN A 191 9.97 11.94 11.18
CA ASN A 191 10.17 11.61 9.76
C ASN A 191 9.20 10.52 9.26
N TYR A 192 8.78 9.63 10.16
CA TYR A 192 7.90 8.50 9.85
C TYR A 192 6.80 8.35 10.90
N TYR A 193 6.36 9.45 11.52
CA TYR A 193 5.45 9.44 12.66
C TYR A 193 4.17 8.65 12.38
N ASN A 194 3.52 8.96 11.27
CA ASN A 194 2.27 8.31 10.86
C ASN A 194 2.46 6.82 10.56
N LEU A 195 3.63 6.44 10.01
CA LEU A 195 3.98 5.05 9.77
C LEU A 195 4.19 4.33 11.11
N ILE A 196 5.02 4.87 12.00
CA ILE A 196 5.29 4.27 13.32
C ILE A 196 3.99 4.09 14.10
N SER A 197 3.16 5.13 14.20
CA SER A 197 1.84 5.02 14.85
C SER A 197 1.00 3.90 14.23
N TYR A 198 0.94 3.83 12.90
CA TYR A 198 0.19 2.78 12.21
C TYR A 198 0.74 1.39 12.51
N ILE A 199 2.06 1.19 12.48
CA ILE A 199 2.71 -0.10 12.73
C ILE A 199 2.42 -0.63 14.14
N ILE A 200 2.43 0.26 15.15
CA ILE A 200 2.14 -0.11 16.54
C ILE A 200 0.68 -0.54 16.71
N ASP A 201 -0.23 0.14 16.04
CA ASP A 201 -1.68 -0.12 16.14
C ASP A 201 -2.08 -1.36 15.33
N SER A 202 -1.67 -1.42 14.07
CA SER A 202 -2.06 -2.45 13.10
C SER A 202 -1.23 -3.73 13.18
N LYS A 203 -0.05 -3.67 13.81
CA LYS A 203 0.83 -4.82 14.07
C LYS A 203 1.12 -5.66 12.82
N PRO A 204 1.64 -5.06 11.73
CA PRO A 204 1.76 -5.73 10.45
C PRO A 204 2.99 -6.63 10.38
N TYR A 205 2.86 -7.76 9.69
CA TYR A 205 3.97 -8.67 9.43
C TYR A 205 3.86 -9.24 8.01
N GLN A 206 5.01 -9.49 7.38
CA GLN A 206 5.07 -10.17 6.09
C GLN A 206 5.24 -11.68 6.31
N VAL A 207 4.56 -12.52 5.53
CA VAL A 207 4.56 -13.97 5.80
C VAL A 207 4.53 -14.86 4.55
N TRP A 208 5.21 -16.01 4.67
CA TRP A 208 5.08 -17.17 3.80
C TRP A 208 4.54 -18.32 4.64
N GLU A 209 3.47 -18.97 4.18
CA GLU A 209 2.79 -20.01 4.97
C GLU A 209 2.59 -21.30 4.17
N TYR A 210 2.93 -22.41 4.82
CA TYR A 210 2.49 -23.75 4.47
C TYR A 210 1.55 -24.26 5.54
N GLU A 211 0.43 -24.85 5.13
CA GLU A 211 -0.48 -25.58 6.02
C GLU A 211 -0.97 -26.83 5.30
N GLU A 212 -0.87 -28.02 5.91
CA GLU A 212 -1.52 -29.26 5.45
C GLU A 212 -2.68 -29.63 6.36
N THR A 213 -3.80 -29.98 5.74
CA THR A 213 -5.05 -30.37 6.41
C THR A 213 -5.45 -31.81 6.11
N ASN A 214 -4.81 -32.47 5.14
CA ASN A 214 -5.06 -33.89 4.84
C ASN A 214 -4.51 -34.78 5.97
N THR A 215 -5.41 -35.51 6.64
CA THR A 215 -5.09 -36.35 7.80
C THR A 215 -4.12 -37.48 7.51
N SER A 216 -4.18 -38.09 6.32
CA SER A 216 -3.24 -39.13 5.90
C SER A 216 -1.82 -38.58 5.74
N ASN A 217 -1.69 -37.41 5.10
CA ASN A 217 -0.40 -36.72 4.97
C ASN A 217 0.16 -36.31 6.33
N ILE A 218 -0.70 -35.79 7.23
CA ILE A 218 -0.34 -35.42 8.60
C ILE A 218 0.22 -36.61 9.37
N PHE A 219 -0.43 -37.78 9.29
CA PHE A 219 0.02 -38.97 10.03
C PHE A 219 1.42 -39.43 9.58
N VAL A 220 1.68 -39.45 8.27
CA VAL A 220 2.96 -39.92 7.71
C VAL A 220 4.10 -38.94 7.97
N THR A 221 3.81 -37.64 8.08
CA THR A 221 4.84 -36.59 8.14
C THR A 221 4.89 -35.84 9.48
N ARG A 222 4.22 -36.37 10.52
CA ARG A 222 4.16 -35.78 11.86
C ARG A 222 5.54 -35.49 12.49
N ASN A 223 6.52 -36.35 12.22
CA ASN A 223 7.87 -36.23 12.79
C ASN A 223 8.83 -35.41 11.91
N LYS A 224 8.36 -34.82 10.79
CA LYS A 224 9.20 -33.98 9.96
C LYS A 224 9.57 -32.70 10.72
N ILE A 225 10.84 -32.34 10.58
CA ILE A 225 11.41 -31.11 11.12
C ILE A 225 11.96 -30.28 9.96
N LEU A 226 12.13 -28.99 10.23
CA LEU A 226 12.74 -28.04 9.31
C LEU A 226 14.05 -27.54 9.95
N ASN A 227 15.15 -27.75 9.24
CA ASN A 227 16.51 -27.35 9.63
C ASN A 227 17.06 -26.26 8.70
N THR A 228 16.55 -26.18 7.48
CA THR A 228 17.01 -25.22 6.47
C THR A 228 15.86 -24.57 5.69
N THR A 229 16.16 -23.48 4.99
CA THR A 229 15.27 -22.85 4.01
C THR A 229 14.96 -23.75 2.83
N ASN A 230 15.88 -24.66 2.46
CA ASN A 230 15.66 -25.63 1.38
C ASN A 230 14.60 -26.65 1.78
N ASP A 231 14.58 -27.11 3.04
CA ASP A 231 13.54 -28.00 3.54
C ASP A 231 12.15 -27.35 3.37
N PHE A 232 12.04 -26.04 3.65
CA PHE A 232 10.80 -25.28 3.45
C PHE A 232 10.42 -25.16 1.97
N LYS A 233 11.39 -24.85 1.11
CA LYS A 233 11.19 -24.75 -0.34
C LYS A 233 10.68 -26.08 -0.91
N GLU A 234 11.25 -27.20 -0.50
CA GLU A 234 10.81 -28.54 -0.91
C GLU A 234 9.38 -28.83 -0.43
N LEU A 235 9.03 -28.48 0.82
CA LEU A 235 7.66 -28.62 1.33
C LEU A 235 6.63 -27.84 0.51
N LEU A 236 7.01 -26.67 -0.01
CA LEU A 236 6.13 -25.81 -0.79
C LEU A 236 5.98 -26.28 -2.25
N ALA A 237 7.02 -26.91 -2.82
CA ALA A 237 7.04 -27.33 -4.22
C ALA A 237 5.94 -28.35 -4.57
N ASP A 238 5.55 -29.19 -3.61
CA ASP A 238 4.49 -30.19 -3.79
C ASP A 238 3.07 -29.60 -3.77
N LYS A 239 2.92 -28.38 -3.22
CA LYS A 239 1.59 -27.80 -2.90
C LYS A 239 1.28 -26.51 -3.66
N TYR A 240 2.28 -25.69 -3.91
CA TYR A 240 2.10 -24.40 -4.55
C TYR A 240 2.79 -24.41 -5.91
N ASP A 241 2.09 -23.88 -6.91
CA ASP A 241 2.73 -23.57 -8.18
C ASP A 241 3.88 -22.58 -7.91
N LEU A 242 5.07 -22.88 -8.44
CA LEU A 242 6.28 -22.08 -8.27
C LEU A 242 6.10 -20.65 -8.82
N ASN A 243 5.03 -20.39 -9.55
CA ASN A 243 4.62 -19.07 -10.03
C ASN A 243 4.14 -18.12 -8.92
N TYR A 244 3.83 -18.62 -7.71
CA TYR A 244 3.36 -17.81 -6.57
C TYR A 244 4.50 -17.41 -5.63
N ARG A 245 5.47 -16.67 -6.18
CA ARG A 245 6.62 -16.14 -5.45
C ARG A 245 6.47 -14.65 -5.21
N VAL A 246 7.07 -14.19 -4.13
CA VAL A 246 7.25 -12.76 -3.85
C VAL A 246 8.11 -12.13 -4.95
N SER A 247 7.70 -10.97 -5.45
CA SER A 247 8.50 -10.19 -6.40
C SER A 247 9.62 -9.43 -5.68
N GLU A 248 10.65 -8.98 -6.41
CA GLU A 248 11.73 -8.16 -5.84
C GLU A 248 11.21 -6.85 -5.21
N ASN A 249 10.20 -6.23 -5.82
CA ASN A 249 9.59 -4.99 -5.30
C ASN A 249 8.72 -5.22 -4.06
N GLU A 250 8.31 -6.46 -3.80
CA GLU A 250 7.59 -6.84 -2.57
C GLU A 250 8.54 -7.39 -1.49
N MET A 251 9.83 -7.55 -1.79
CA MET A 251 10.81 -8.07 -0.85
C MET A 251 11.32 -6.96 0.07
N LEU A 252 10.87 -6.96 1.32
CA LEU A 252 11.31 -5.99 2.33
C LEU A 252 12.72 -6.26 2.87
N LEU A 253 13.24 -7.48 2.68
CA LEU A 253 14.55 -7.92 3.14
C LEU A 253 15.42 -8.40 1.97
N PRO A 254 15.98 -7.51 1.13
CA PRO A 254 16.70 -7.89 -0.09
C PRO A 254 17.96 -8.74 0.17
N ASN A 255 18.53 -8.65 1.38
CA ASN A 255 19.67 -9.48 1.79
C ASN A 255 19.28 -10.96 2.04
N ARG A 256 17.99 -11.28 2.15
CA ARG A 256 17.46 -12.64 2.32
C ARG A 256 17.01 -13.23 0.99
N LYS A 257 17.94 -13.37 0.04
CA LYS A 257 17.65 -13.80 -1.34
C LYS A 257 16.85 -15.11 -1.42
N TYR A 258 17.04 -16.04 -0.48
CA TYR A 258 16.28 -17.30 -0.44
C TYR A 258 14.76 -17.12 -0.35
N LEU A 259 14.28 -15.99 0.18
CA LEU A 259 12.84 -15.74 0.31
C LEU A 259 12.14 -15.57 -1.04
N THR A 260 12.86 -15.16 -2.10
CA THR A 260 12.28 -15.06 -3.45
C THR A 260 12.05 -16.43 -4.08
N GLU A 261 12.65 -17.49 -3.53
CA GLU A 261 12.46 -18.87 -4.00
C GLU A 261 11.28 -19.57 -3.32
N PHE A 262 10.76 -19.00 -2.23
CA PHE A 262 9.65 -19.57 -1.49
C PHE A 262 8.32 -19.35 -2.22
N GLY A 263 7.56 -20.43 -2.40
CA GLY A 263 6.12 -20.36 -2.64
C GLY A 263 5.35 -19.97 -1.37
N GLY A 264 4.02 -19.91 -1.47
CA GLY A 264 3.16 -19.70 -0.30
C GLY A 264 3.22 -18.31 0.31
N TYR A 265 3.78 -17.33 -0.41
CA TYR A 265 3.76 -15.92 -0.01
C TYR A 265 2.32 -15.42 0.19
N LYS A 266 2.05 -14.73 1.30
CA LYS A 266 0.72 -14.20 1.62
C LYS A 266 0.65 -12.67 1.64
N GLY A 267 1.76 -11.97 1.37
CA GLY A 267 1.81 -10.52 1.49
C GLY A 267 2.05 -10.05 2.92
N ILE A 268 1.71 -8.78 3.17
CA ILE A 268 1.65 -8.20 4.51
C ILE A 268 0.26 -8.46 5.09
N VAL A 269 0.24 -9.03 6.28
CA VAL A 269 -0.98 -9.25 7.08
C VAL A 269 -0.99 -8.26 8.23
N VAL A 270 -2.15 -7.67 8.49
CA VAL A 270 -2.39 -6.69 9.57
C VAL A 270 -3.40 -7.22 10.57
N ASN A 271 -3.39 -6.68 11.79
CA ASN A 271 -4.33 -6.98 12.89
C ASN A 271 -4.41 -8.46 13.30
N ASN A 272 -3.41 -9.27 12.96
CA ASN A 272 -3.37 -10.70 13.27
C ASN A 272 -2.02 -11.17 13.85
N ALA A 273 -1.21 -10.23 14.36
CA ALA A 273 0.10 -10.51 14.95
C ALA A 273 0.07 -11.53 16.10
N SER A 274 -1.07 -11.66 16.79
CA SER A 274 -1.27 -12.64 17.86
C SER A 274 -1.14 -14.09 17.38
N LYS A 275 -1.39 -14.37 16.09
CA LYS A 275 -1.15 -15.69 15.47
C LYS A 275 0.28 -16.18 15.68
N TYR A 276 1.23 -15.24 15.73
CA TYR A 276 2.67 -15.50 15.84
C TYR A 276 3.28 -14.88 17.11
N ASN A 277 2.44 -14.53 18.10
CA ASN A 277 2.87 -13.92 19.36
C ASN A 277 3.83 -12.72 19.18
N LEU A 278 3.60 -11.90 18.14
CA LEU A 278 4.48 -10.78 17.79
C LEU A 278 4.13 -9.56 18.66
N ASP A 279 5.14 -9.01 19.33
CA ASP A 279 4.98 -7.90 20.27
C ASP A 279 5.34 -6.55 19.63
N TYR A 280 4.40 -5.62 19.67
CA TYR A 280 4.51 -4.25 19.13
C TYR A 280 4.40 -3.19 20.23
N THR A 281 4.41 -3.58 21.50
CA THR A 281 4.28 -2.63 22.60
C THR A 281 5.53 -1.75 22.68
N PHE A 282 5.31 -0.44 22.85
CA PHE A 282 6.40 0.54 22.90
C PHE A 282 7.49 0.15 23.90
N SER A 283 7.11 -0.29 25.11
CA SER A 283 8.06 -0.67 26.17
C SER A 283 8.95 -1.85 25.79
N LYS A 284 8.45 -2.79 24.98
CA LYS A 284 9.23 -3.94 24.49
C LYS A 284 10.12 -3.54 23.32
N LEU A 285 9.60 -2.75 22.39
CA LEU A 285 10.35 -2.27 21.24
C LEU A 285 11.53 -1.38 21.66
N ILE A 286 11.33 -0.49 22.63
CA ILE A 286 12.39 0.40 23.13
C ILE A 286 13.50 -0.34 23.89
N ALA A 287 13.21 -1.55 24.37
CA ALA A 287 14.15 -2.41 25.08
C ALA A 287 14.88 -3.40 24.15
N LYS A 288 14.48 -3.52 22.87
CA LYS A 288 15.17 -4.39 21.91
C LYS A 288 16.56 -3.85 21.60
N ASN A 289 17.56 -4.73 21.59
CA ASN A 289 18.89 -4.43 21.08
C ASN A 289 18.95 -4.60 19.55
N LYS A 290 20.08 -4.23 18.94
CA LYS A 290 20.28 -4.34 17.49
C LYS A 290 20.24 -5.78 16.97
N ASP A 291 20.44 -6.77 17.84
CA ASP A 291 20.45 -8.20 17.51
C ASP A 291 19.08 -8.89 17.70
N ALA A 292 18.02 -8.12 17.98
CA ALA A 292 16.70 -8.68 18.19
C ALA A 292 16.22 -9.43 16.94
N VAL A 293 15.83 -10.70 17.10
CA VAL A 293 15.29 -11.51 16.01
C VAL A 293 13.90 -10.97 15.64
N VAL A 294 13.77 -10.50 14.40
CA VAL A 294 12.53 -9.95 13.83
C VAL A 294 12.08 -10.70 12.58
N ASP A 295 12.92 -11.57 12.03
CA ASP A 295 12.59 -12.43 10.91
C ASP A 295 13.08 -13.88 11.12
N GLY A 296 12.36 -14.83 10.54
CA GLY A 296 12.71 -16.25 10.60
C GLY A 296 11.50 -17.16 10.60
N PHE A 297 11.72 -18.45 10.88
CA PHE A 297 10.64 -19.41 10.95
C PHE A 297 9.95 -19.38 12.32
N TYR A 298 8.63 -19.33 12.34
CA TYR A 298 7.89 -19.43 13.60
C TYR A 298 7.86 -20.89 14.09
N SER A 299 8.36 -21.10 15.30
CA SER A 299 8.43 -22.41 15.95
C SER A 299 7.04 -22.91 16.34
N ASN A 300 6.70 -24.13 15.92
CA ASN A 300 5.56 -24.84 16.49
C ASN A 300 5.88 -25.54 17.80
N ASN A 301 7.14 -25.53 18.25
CA ASN A 301 7.55 -26.12 19.52
C ASN A 301 6.94 -25.33 20.69
N ALA A 302 7.06 -25.87 21.91
CA ALA A 302 6.42 -25.30 23.10
C ALA A 302 6.81 -23.84 23.43
N ASP A 303 7.96 -23.37 22.94
CA ASP A 303 8.47 -22.02 23.19
C ASP A 303 7.94 -20.94 22.24
N LYS A 304 7.20 -21.33 21.19
CA LYS A 304 6.42 -20.46 20.28
C LYS A 304 7.09 -19.10 19.99
N LYS A 305 8.24 -19.14 19.30
CA LYS A 305 9.06 -17.97 18.96
C LYS A 305 9.56 -18.00 17.52
N ILE A 306 10.04 -16.86 17.04
CA ILE A 306 10.78 -16.80 15.77
C ILE A 306 12.16 -17.43 15.95
N VAL A 307 12.49 -18.36 15.06
CA VAL A 307 13.79 -18.99 14.93
C VAL A 307 14.54 -18.33 13.78
N SER A 308 15.64 -17.67 14.10
CA SER A 308 16.47 -16.96 13.13
C SER A 308 17.08 -17.89 12.09
N VAL A 309 17.29 -17.35 10.90
CA VAL A 309 17.95 -18.02 9.78
C VAL A 309 19.21 -17.25 9.42
N ASN A 310 20.32 -17.97 9.23
CA ASN A 310 21.58 -17.37 8.79
C ASN A 310 21.58 -17.12 7.26
N ASN A 311 22.66 -16.52 6.74
CA ASN A 311 22.73 -16.19 5.31
C ASN A 311 22.83 -17.42 4.41
N GLU A 312 23.30 -18.55 4.95
CA GLU A 312 23.36 -19.85 4.26
C GLU A 312 22.02 -20.61 4.29
N GLY A 313 20.96 -20.02 4.87
CA GLY A 313 19.64 -20.65 4.94
C GLY A 313 19.50 -21.71 6.04
N LYS A 314 20.43 -21.78 6.99
CA LYS A 314 20.36 -22.69 8.15
C LYS A 314 19.64 -22.02 9.31
N LEU A 315 18.73 -22.76 9.95
CA LEU A 315 18.04 -22.29 11.15
C LEU A 315 18.96 -22.40 12.38
N SER A 316 18.80 -21.46 13.32
CA SER A 316 19.51 -21.51 14.60
C SER A 316 19.10 -22.70 15.47
N THR A 317 17.85 -23.17 15.34
CA THR A 317 17.33 -24.40 15.95
C THR A 317 16.34 -25.08 15.00
N SER A 318 16.24 -26.41 15.04
CA SER A 318 15.21 -27.10 14.25
C SER A 318 13.80 -26.80 14.76
N ILE A 319 12.83 -26.76 13.84
CA ILE A 319 11.41 -26.60 14.19
C ILE A 319 10.61 -27.82 13.77
N SER A 320 9.64 -28.22 14.61
CA SER A 320 8.64 -29.24 14.23
C SER A 320 7.66 -28.66 13.22
N LEU A 321 7.32 -29.42 12.17
CA LEU A 321 6.20 -29.07 11.29
C LEU A 321 4.86 -29.31 11.96
N TYR A 322 4.77 -30.29 12.87
CA TYR A 322 3.52 -30.59 13.54
C TYR A 322 3.24 -29.59 14.65
N ASP A 323 2.10 -28.92 14.54
CA ASP A 323 1.58 -28.04 15.58
C ASP A 323 0.60 -28.82 16.47
N GLU A 324 1.00 -29.07 17.71
CA GLU A 324 0.20 -29.82 18.68
C GLU A 324 -1.12 -29.12 19.03
N GLU A 325 -1.21 -27.79 18.92
CA GLU A 325 -2.44 -27.05 19.23
C GLU A 325 -3.47 -27.21 18.12
N SER A 326 -3.09 -26.95 16.87
CA SER A 326 -4.01 -27.06 15.74
C SER A 326 -4.14 -28.46 15.13
N LYS A 327 -3.29 -29.41 15.56
CA LYS A 327 -3.21 -30.79 15.05
C LYS A 327 -2.97 -30.85 13.52
N LYS A 328 -2.30 -29.84 12.98
CA LYS A 328 -1.96 -29.68 11.55
C LYS A 328 -0.45 -29.64 11.35
N LEU A 329 0.00 -29.86 10.12
CA LEU A 329 1.37 -29.49 9.75
C LEU A 329 1.37 -28.05 9.28
N LYS A 330 2.24 -27.23 9.88
CA LYS A 330 2.38 -25.82 9.57
C LYS A 330 3.85 -25.45 9.54
N ALA A 331 4.20 -24.57 8.63
CA ALA A 331 5.45 -23.84 8.68
C ALA A 331 5.20 -22.43 8.19
N ALA A 332 5.74 -21.44 8.89
CA ALA A 332 5.61 -20.05 8.50
C ALA A 332 6.96 -19.35 8.63
N TYR A 333 7.39 -18.68 7.57
CA TYR A 333 8.44 -17.68 7.66
C TYR A 333 7.78 -16.33 7.89
N VAL A 334 8.13 -15.66 8.97
CA VAL A 334 7.52 -14.39 9.39
C VAL A 334 8.60 -13.31 9.41
N VAL A 335 8.25 -12.13 8.91
CA VAL A 335 9.03 -10.90 9.06
C VAL A 335 8.18 -9.90 9.84
N GLN A 336 8.54 -9.64 11.08
CA GLN A 336 7.91 -8.64 11.93
C GLN A 336 8.31 -7.24 11.44
N ILE A 337 7.34 -6.43 11.03
CA ILE A 337 7.62 -5.07 10.53
C ILE A 337 7.55 -4.11 11.70
N ILE A 338 8.71 -3.73 12.25
CA ILE A 338 8.80 -2.84 13.41
C ILE A 338 9.87 -1.75 13.21
N PRO A 339 9.68 -0.57 13.82
CA PRO A 339 10.76 0.40 13.96
C PRO A 339 11.83 -0.11 14.94
N THR A 340 12.99 0.52 14.92
CA THR A 340 14.09 0.29 15.86
C THR A 340 14.29 1.48 16.80
N VAL A 341 15.14 1.32 17.80
CA VAL A 341 15.43 2.38 18.77
C VAL A 341 16.40 3.38 18.15
N LYS A 342 16.07 4.67 18.29
CA LYS A 342 16.94 5.80 18.00
C LYS A 342 17.12 6.62 19.28
N GLU A 343 18.36 6.95 19.58
CA GLU A 343 18.72 7.85 20.67
C GLU A 343 18.74 9.28 20.14
N ILE A 344 18.05 10.19 20.82
CA ILE A 344 18.03 11.62 20.51
C ILE A 344 18.52 12.42 21.71
N GLU A 345 19.26 13.48 21.43
CA GLU A 345 19.70 14.44 22.45
C GLU A 345 18.67 15.55 22.59
N LYS A 346 18.20 15.76 23.82
CA LYS A 346 17.42 16.94 24.20
C LYS A 346 18.22 17.79 25.18
N VAL A 347 18.23 19.09 24.94
CA VAL A 347 18.75 20.06 25.91
C VAL A 347 17.58 20.55 26.75
N GLU A 348 17.57 20.17 28.03
CA GLU A 348 16.67 20.71 29.05
C GLU A 348 17.54 21.32 30.15
N ASP A 349 17.31 22.58 30.51
CA ASP A 349 18.00 23.30 31.60
C ASP A 349 19.54 23.19 31.53
N ASP A 350 20.12 23.49 30.36
CA ASP A 350 21.57 23.41 30.07
C ASP A 350 22.21 22.02 30.28
N LYS A 351 21.39 20.96 30.32
CA LYS A 351 21.85 19.56 30.39
C LYS A 351 21.34 18.76 29.19
N THR A 352 22.27 18.04 28.56
CA THR A 352 21.93 17.07 27.51
C THR A 352 21.38 15.80 28.14
N LYS A 353 20.14 15.47 27.82
CA LYS A 353 19.49 14.20 28.17
C LYS A 353 19.31 13.38 26.91
N VAL A 354 19.72 12.12 26.97
CA VAL A 354 19.49 11.15 25.89
C VAL A 354 18.13 10.50 26.10
N GLU A 355 17.23 10.68 25.14
CA GLU A 355 15.92 10.02 25.10
C GLU A 355 15.89 8.96 24.00
N LYS A 356 15.15 7.87 24.25
CA LYS A 356 14.97 6.78 23.30
C LYS A 356 13.61 6.90 22.64
N ILE A 357 13.59 6.94 21.32
CA ILE A 357 12.39 6.93 20.49
C ILE A 357 12.41 5.76 19.52
N LEU A 358 11.27 5.44 18.94
CA LEU A 358 11.15 4.52 17.80
C LEU A 358 11.37 5.28 16.50
N SER A 359 12.18 4.72 15.60
CA SER A 359 12.48 5.27 14.28
C SER A 359 12.69 4.14 13.27
N PHE A 360 12.50 4.44 11.98
CA PHE A 360 12.86 3.53 10.89
C PHE A 360 14.27 3.80 10.32
N ASP A 361 14.94 4.88 10.73
CA ASP A 361 16.23 5.31 10.17
C ASP A 361 17.33 4.25 10.26
N GLU A 362 17.38 3.51 11.38
CA GLU A 362 18.33 2.41 11.61
C GLU A 362 17.68 1.02 11.49
N SER A 363 16.46 0.94 10.97
CA SER A 363 15.77 -0.33 10.82
C SER A 363 16.33 -1.14 9.64
N ILE A 364 16.10 -2.46 9.66
CA ILE A 364 16.37 -3.33 8.50
C ILE A 364 15.50 -2.99 7.27
N PHE A 365 14.49 -2.14 7.44
CA PHE A 365 13.55 -1.71 6.40
C PHE A 365 13.89 -0.33 5.83
N LYS A 366 14.92 0.36 6.32
CA LYS A 366 15.22 1.77 5.98
C LYS A 366 15.31 2.03 4.47
N ASP A 367 15.89 1.08 3.72
CA ASP A 367 16.10 1.19 2.27
C ASP A 367 14.88 0.71 1.47
N LYS A 368 13.81 0.28 2.15
CA LYS A 368 12.58 -0.30 1.59
C LYS A 368 11.31 0.35 2.16
N LEU A 369 11.42 1.54 2.74
CA LEU A 369 10.28 2.23 3.36
C LEU A 369 9.22 2.65 2.33
N THR A 370 9.63 3.08 1.14
CA THR A 370 8.69 3.43 0.06
C THR A 370 7.89 2.21 -0.36
N GLU A 371 8.55 1.07 -0.61
CA GLU A 371 7.90 -0.20 -0.92
C GLU A 371 6.97 -0.63 0.21
N LEU A 372 7.43 -0.58 1.47
CA LEU A 372 6.61 -0.92 2.63
C LEU A 372 5.33 -0.08 2.70
N MET A 373 5.44 1.24 2.58
CA MET A 373 4.29 2.16 2.65
C MET A 373 3.27 1.89 1.53
N ILE A 374 3.76 1.62 0.31
CA ILE A 374 2.93 1.26 -0.83
C ILE A 374 2.26 -0.11 -0.61
N MET A 375 3.01 -1.12 -0.17
CA MET A 375 2.47 -2.46 0.12
C MET A 375 1.37 -2.40 1.20
N LEU A 376 1.57 -1.61 2.25
CA LEU A 376 0.56 -1.39 3.29
C LEU A 376 -0.75 -0.85 2.72
N SER A 377 -0.69 0.09 1.76
CA SER A 377 -1.89 0.64 1.11
C SER A 377 -2.74 -0.43 0.39
N PHE A 378 -2.11 -1.50 -0.10
CA PHE A 378 -2.79 -2.61 -0.77
C PHE A 378 -3.19 -3.74 0.19
N SER A 379 -2.54 -3.82 1.36
CA SER A 379 -2.86 -4.79 2.41
C SER A 379 -4.01 -4.33 3.31
N ASP A 380 -4.18 -3.02 3.50
CA ASP A 380 -5.19 -2.45 4.38
C ASP A 380 -5.81 -1.18 3.77
N THR A 381 -7.00 -1.35 3.20
CA THR A 381 -7.74 -0.25 2.55
C THR A 381 -8.15 0.85 3.52
N SER A 382 -8.18 0.59 4.83
CA SER A 382 -8.52 1.61 5.84
C SER A 382 -7.47 2.73 5.91
N ILE A 383 -6.22 2.43 5.52
CA ILE A 383 -5.15 3.43 5.48
C ILE A 383 -5.44 4.49 4.43
N THR A 384 -5.92 4.11 3.25
CA THR A 384 -6.30 5.06 2.19
C THR A 384 -7.37 6.02 2.69
N THR A 385 -8.40 5.49 3.38
CA THR A 385 -9.43 6.32 4.01
C THR A 385 -8.85 7.27 5.06
N LYS A 386 -7.89 6.80 5.87
CA LYS A 386 -7.18 7.62 6.86
C LYS A 386 -6.32 8.71 6.18
N ALA A 387 -5.64 8.40 5.08
CA ALA A 387 -4.85 9.35 4.30
C ALA A 387 -5.75 10.45 3.73
N ILE A 388 -6.87 10.08 3.10
CA ILE A 388 -7.88 11.02 2.59
C ILE A 388 -8.36 11.95 3.72
N SER A 389 -8.79 11.37 4.85
CA SER A 389 -9.24 12.15 6.02
C SER A 389 -8.16 13.09 6.56
N SER A 390 -6.90 12.65 6.54
CA SER A 390 -5.77 13.42 7.05
C SER A 390 -5.46 14.64 6.16
N PHE A 391 -5.38 14.45 4.84
CA PHE A 391 -5.17 15.56 3.91
C PHE A 391 -6.32 16.58 3.97
N LYS A 392 -7.56 16.13 4.19
CA LYS A 392 -8.70 17.03 4.47
C LYS A 392 -8.49 17.85 5.74
N LYS A 393 -8.05 17.22 6.85
CA LYS A 393 -7.79 17.91 8.13
C LYS A 393 -6.69 18.96 8.04
N ILE A 394 -5.65 18.73 7.23
CA ILE A 394 -4.56 19.71 7.08
C ILE A 394 -4.91 20.85 6.10
N GLY A 395 -5.98 20.69 5.30
CA GLY A 395 -6.62 21.81 4.60
C GLY A 395 -6.94 21.60 3.12
N TYR A 396 -6.66 20.42 2.56
CA TYR A 396 -6.97 20.13 1.15
C TYR A 396 -8.49 19.98 0.94
N ARG A 397 -9.10 20.89 0.17
CA ARG A 397 -10.56 20.92 -0.09
C ARG A 397 -10.87 21.14 -1.56
N LEU A 398 -12.00 20.60 -2.02
CA LEU A 398 -12.61 20.97 -3.29
C LEU A 398 -13.57 22.14 -3.09
N GLU A 399 -13.47 23.15 -3.94
CA GLU A 399 -14.52 24.18 -4.04
C GLU A 399 -15.40 23.87 -5.26
N PRO A 400 -16.67 23.44 -5.05
CA PRO A 400 -17.59 23.21 -6.16
C PRO A 400 -18.05 24.56 -6.71
N ILE A 401 -17.93 24.70 -8.03
CA ILE A 401 -18.30 25.93 -8.74
C ILE A 401 -19.82 26.00 -8.96
N TYR A 402 -20.48 24.85 -9.11
CA TYR A 402 -21.91 24.76 -9.41
C TYR A 402 -22.75 24.45 -8.16
N GLU A 403 -23.90 25.12 -8.02
CA GLU A 403 -24.75 24.97 -6.84
C GLU A 403 -25.31 23.55 -6.69
N ILE A 404 -25.66 22.88 -7.79
CA ILE A 404 -26.12 21.49 -7.74
C ILE A 404 -25.02 20.54 -7.25
N LEU A 405 -23.75 20.80 -7.58
CA LEU A 405 -22.63 20.03 -7.04
C LEU A 405 -22.42 20.34 -5.55
N LYS A 406 -22.60 21.59 -5.12
CA LYS A 406 -22.57 21.93 -3.68
C LYS A 406 -23.68 21.21 -2.93
N GLU A 407 -24.87 21.07 -3.52
CA GLU A 407 -26.00 20.36 -2.93
C GLU A 407 -25.79 18.84 -2.91
N THR A 408 -25.40 18.22 -4.03
CA THR A 408 -25.12 16.77 -4.12
C THR A 408 -24.00 16.36 -3.17
N LEU A 409 -22.97 17.19 -3.06
CA LEU A 409 -21.82 16.93 -2.21
C LEU A 409 -21.99 17.59 -0.82
N LYS A 410 -23.17 18.10 -0.47
CA LYS A 410 -23.42 18.69 0.85
C LYS A 410 -23.29 17.61 1.93
N GLY A 411 -22.47 17.86 2.95
CA GLY A 411 -22.14 16.85 3.96
C GLY A 411 -21.10 15.83 3.51
N SER A 412 -20.58 15.96 2.28
CA SER A 412 -19.39 15.26 1.84
C SER A 412 -18.15 15.89 2.48
N ASP A 413 -17.27 15.06 3.02
CA ASP A 413 -16.02 15.49 3.64
C ASP A 413 -15.03 16.14 2.66
N PHE A 414 -15.33 16.20 1.36
CA PHE A 414 -14.44 16.72 0.31
C PHE A 414 -14.59 18.24 0.04
N ILE A 415 -15.61 18.92 0.61
CA ILE A 415 -15.89 20.36 0.41
C ILE A 415 -15.53 21.22 1.64
#